data_AF-A0A5C8T1K7-F1
#
_entry.id   AF-A0A5C8T1K7-F1
#
_cell.length_a   1.000
_cell.length_b   1.000
_cell.length_c   1.000
_cell.angle_alpha   90.00
_cell.angle_beta   90.00
_cell.angle_gamma   90.00
#
_symmetry.space_group_name_H-M   'P 1'
#
loop_
_entity.id
_entity.type
_entity.pdbx_description
1 polymer ?
#
loop_
_entity_poly.entity_id
_entity_poly.type
_entity_poly.pdbx_seq_one_letter_code
_entity_poly.pdbx_strand_id
1 'polypeptide(L)'
;AGTLPAIALLAFASASLPAQRSLDEHVARVAEGLRAEGLVGGRRAVAMIVGRDPETLDEAAICRAAIESLSENFSDGIVAPAFWIGLGGLPGGALYKAINTADSMVGHRTPRHEAFGWASARLDDLVNLPASRLTAVLIVTAAGLHRGASPAGAW
;
A
#
# COMPACT_ATOMS: atom_id res chain seq x y z
N ALA A 1 -5.55 -28.28 -25.31
CA ALA A 1 -5.35 -28.81 -23.94
C ALA A 1 -4.36 -28.00 -23.09
N GLY A 2 -3.36 -27.32 -23.67
CA GLY A 2 -2.33 -26.59 -22.89
C GLY A 2 -2.67 -25.15 -22.45
N THR A 3 -3.76 -24.56 -22.92
CA THR A 3 -4.11 -23.15 -22.63
C THR A 3 -4.72 -22.94 -21.26
N LEU A 4 -5.58 -23.84 -20.78
CA LEU A 4 -6.20 -23.73 -19.45
C LEU A 4 -5.19 -23.80 -18.29
N PRO A 5 -4.24 -24.76 -18.27
CA PRO A 5 -3.21 -24.78 -17.23
C PRO A 5 -2.32 -23.53 -17.25
N ALA A 6 -1.97 -23.02 -18.44
CA ALA A 6 -1.17 -21.81 -18.58
C ALA A 6 -1.91 -20.56 -18.08
N ILE A 7 -3.20 -20.42 -18.41
CA ILE A 7 -4.04 -19.33 -17.92
C ILE A 7 -4.19 -19.41 -16.40
N ALA A 8 -4.40 -20.61 -15.84
CA ALA A 8 -4.49 -20.80 -14.39
C ALA A 8 -3.19 -20.41 -13.68
N LEU A 9 -2.04 -20.78 -14.23
CA LEU A 9 -0.74 -20.40 -13.68
C LEU A 9 -0.51 -18.89 -13.72
N LEU A 10 -0.82 -18.24 -14.85
CA LEU A 10 -0.71 -16.79 -14.99
C LEU A 10 -1.65 -16.04 -14.05
N ALA A 11 -2.89 -16.53 -13.90
CA ALA A 11 -3.86 -15.97 -12.97
C ALA A 11 -3.39 -16.10 -11.52
N PHE A 12 -2.87 -17.27 -11.14
CA PHE A 12 -2.30 -17.49 -9.80
C PHE A 12 -1.11 -16.58 -9.52
N ALA A 13 -0.14 -16.51 -10.44
CA ALA A 13 1.03 -15.65 -10.30
C ALA A 13 0.67 -14.15 -10.25
N SER A 14 -0.34 -13.73 -11.02
CA SER A 14 -0.82 -12.34 -10.98
C SER A 14 -1.56 -12.05 -9.68
N ALA A 15 -2.37 -12.99 -9.19
CA ALA A 15 -3.13 -12.86 -7.95
C ALA A 15 -2.25 -12.85 -6.69
N SER A 16 -1.01 -13.33 -6.76
CA SER A 16 -0.06 -13.26 -5.64
C SER A 16 0.64 -11.91 -5.48
N LEU A 17 0.53 -11.00 -6.44
CA LEU A 17 1.20 -9.69 -6.37
C LEU A 17 0.48 -8.66 -5.48
N PRO A 18 -0.88 -8.58 -5.48
CA PRO A 18 -1.60 -7.69 -4.58
C PRO A 18 -1.56 -8.15 -3.11
N ALA A 19 -1.40 -7.22 -2.16
CA ALA A 19 -1.26 -7.51 -0.73
C ALA A 19 -2.53 -7.21 0.11
N GLN A 20 -3.73 -7.43 -0.46
CA GLN A 20 -4.99 -6.92 0.10
C GLN A 20 -5.34 -7.42 1.51
N ARG A 21 -5.16 -8.72 1.78
CA ARG A 21 -5.65 -9.34 3.03
C ARG A 21 -4.83 -8.89 4.23
N SER A 22 -3.51 -8.90 4.10
CA SER A 22 -2.61 -8.46 5.18
C SER A 22 -2.86 -6.99 5.52
N LEU A 23 -3.08 -6.15 4.51
CA LEU A 23 -3.36 -4.73 4.70
C LEU A 23 -4.63 -4.51 5.53
N ASP A 24 -5.74 -5.15 5.14
CA ASP A 24 -7.02 -5.09 5.87
C ASP A 24 -6.87 -5.56 7.32
N GLU A 25 -6.26 -6.73 7.53
CA GLU A 25 -6.08 -7.30 8.86
C GLU A 25 -5.25 -6.41 9.80
N HIS A 26 -4.20 -5.75 9.30
CA HIS A 26 -3.36 -4.90 10.15
C HIS A 26 -4.04 -3.56 10.48
N VAL A 27 -4.75 -2.95 9.52
CA VAL A 27 -5.46 -1.68 9.76
C VAL A 27 -6.67 -1.90 10.67
N ALA A 28 -7.41 -2.99 10.49
CA ALA A 28 -8.51 -3.38 11.38
C ALA A 28 -8.04 -3.55 12.83
N ARG A 29 -6.88 -4.19 13.03
CA ARG A 29 -6.25 -4.36 14.35
C ARG A 29 -5.97 -3.04 15.06
N VAL A 30 -5.68 -1.95 14.34
CA VAL A 30 -5.51 -0.62 14.97
C VAL A 30 -6.82 -0.13 15.54
N ALA A 31 -7.91 -0.19 14.76
CA ALA A 31 -9.23 0.23 15.20
C ALA A 31 -9.76 -0.63 16.36
N GLU A 32 -9.55 -1.95 16.31
CA GLU A 32 -9.90 -2.87 17.39
C GLU A 32 -9.08 -2.61 18.66
N GLY A 33 -7.76 -2.42 18.52
CA GLY A 33 -6.86 -2.11 19.63
C GLY A 33 -7.24 -0.82 20.35
N LEU A 34 -7.59 0.23 19.60
CA LEU A 34 -8.10 1.49 20.16
C LEU A 34 -9.42 1.29 20.93
N ARG A 35 -10.37 0.53 20.37
CA ARG A 35 -11.67 0.28 21.02
C ARG A 35 -11.57 -0.58 22.27
N ALA A 36 -10.71 -1.60 22.27
CA ALA A 36 -10.61 -2.57 23.35
C ALA A 36 -9.67 -2.14 24.47
N GLU A 37 -8.54 -1.50 24.13
CA GLU A 37 -7.43 -1.23 25.06
C GLU A 37 -6.99 0.25 25.06
N GLY A 38 -7.72 1.13 24.36
CA GLY A 38 -7.40 2.54 24.27
C GLY A 38 -6.06 2.81 23.58
N LEU A 39 -5.35 3.84 24.03
CA LEU A 39 -4.07 4.27 23.45
C LEU A 39 -3.02 3.16 23.43
N VAL A 40 -2.95 2.33 24.47
CA VAL A 40 -1.94 1.25 24.57
C VAL A 40 -2.15 0.22 23.45
N GLY A 41 -3.39 -0.21 23.23
CA GLY A 41 -3.73 -1.14 22.15
C GLY A 41 -3.49 -0.54 20.77
N GLY A 42 -3.91 0.72 20.58
CA GLY A 42 -3.70 1.46 19.33
C GLY A 42 -2.22 1.60 18.97
N ARG A 43 -1.36 1.97 19.94
CA ARG A 43 0.10 2.09 19.74
C ARG A 43 0.73 0.76 19.38
N ARG A 44 0.39 -0.30 20.11
CA ARG A 44 0.91 -1.65 19.84
C ARG A 44 0.53 -2.13 18.44
N ALA A 45 -0.69 -1.90 18.00
CA ALA A 45 -1.15 -2.29 16.68
C ALA A 45 -0.54 -1.43 15.56
N VAL A 46 -0.52 -0.11 15.72
CA VAL A 46 -0.02 0.81 14.67
C VAL A 46 1.48 0.66 14.46
N ALA A 47 2.24 0.29 15.50
CA ALA A 47 3.67 -0.04 15.42
C ALA A 47 4.01 -1.08 14.35
N MET A 48 3.05 -1.95 14.00
CA MET A 48 3.24 -2.98 12.99
C MET A 48 3.16 -2.47 11.55
N ILE A 49 2.68 -1.23 11.34
CA ILE A 49 2.41 -0.65 10.02
C ILE A 49 3.00 0.75 9.81
N VAL A 50 3.80 1.25 10.75
CA VAL A 50 4.47 2.55 10.64
C VAL A 50 5.94 2.43 11.02
N GLY A 51 6.79 3.27 10.42
CA GLY A 51 8.20 3.37 10.76
C GLY A 51 8.54 4.38 11.87
N ARG A 52 7.56 5.14 12.37
CA ARG A 52 7.73 6.17 13.42
C ARG A 52 7.48 5.61 14.82
N ASP A 53 8.08 6.25 15.83
CA ASP A 53 7.89 5.87 17.24
C ASP A 53 6.41 6.00 17.67
N PRO A 54 5.71 4.88 17.95
CA PRO A 54 4.31 4.88 18.34
C PRO A 54 4.04 5.56 19.68
N GLU A 55 5.03 5.63 20.58
CA GLU A 55 4.84 6.22 21.91
C GLU A 55 4.65 7.74 21.86
N THR A 56 5.05 8.37 20.76
CA THR A 56 4.84 9.80 20.50
C THR A 56 3.43 10.13 19.99
N LEU A 57 2.62 9.11 19.65
CA LEU A 57 1.33 9.29 19.00
C LEU A 57 0.18 9.32 20.03
N ASP A 58 -0.67 10.34 19.93
CA ASP A 58 -2.00 10.36 20.55
C ASP A 58 -3.02 9.61 19.68
N GLU A 59 -4.27 9.53 20.14
CA GLU A 59 -5.33 8.78 19.44
C GLU A 59 -5.55 9.28 18.01
N ALA A 60 -5.59 10.60 17.82
CA ALA A 60 -5.75 11.21 16.50
C ALA A 60 -4.57 10.90 15.58
N ALA A 61 -3.34 10.95 16.10
CA ALA A 61 -2.14 10.62 15.37
C ALA A 61 -2.08 9.12 15.03
N ILE A 62 -2.55 8.22 15.90
CA ILE A 62 -2.68 6.77 15.61
C ILE A 62 -3.68 6.55 14.46
N CYS A 63 -4.86 7.16 14.53
CA CYS A 63 -5.88 7.05 13.48
C CYS A 63 -5.36 7.59 12.14
N ARG A 64 -4.74 8.78 12.17
CA ARG A 64 -4.11 9.36 10.99
C ARG A 64 -3.04 8.44 10.43
N ALA A 65 -2.18 7.88 11.27
CA ALA A 65 -1.14 6.97 10.86
C ALA A 65 -1.68 5.71 10.18
N ALA A 66 -2.73 5.12 10.73
CA ALA A 66 -3.38 3.96 10.12
C ALA A 66 -4.00 4.31 8.76
N ILE A 67 -4.62 5.49 8.61
CA ILE A 67 -5.23 5.95 7.34
C ILE A 67 -4.16 6.27 6.30
N GLU A 68 -3.06 6.92 6.71
CA GLU A 68 -1.91 7.20 5.84
C GLU A 68 -1.29 5.88 5.33
N SER A 69 -0.95 4.97 6.25
CA SER A 69 -0.43 3.64 5.90
C SER A 69 -1.42 2.87 5.03
N LEU A 70 -2.73 2.91 5.32
CA LEU A 70 -3.75 2.25 4.48
C LEU A 70 -3.74 2.81 3.06
N SER A 71 -3.76 4.13 2.92
CA SER A 71 -3.87 4.80 1.62
C SER A 71 -2.62 4.57 0.77
N GLU A 72 -1.44 4.65 1.39
CA GLU A 72 -0.15 4.37 0.76
C GLU A 72 -0.07 2.91 0.29
N ASN A 73 -0.30 1.96 1.20
CA ASN A 73 -0.24 0.52 0.89
C ASN A 73 -1.35 0.06 -0.08
N PHE A 74 -2.50 0.74 -0.09
CA PHE A 74 -3.54 0.48 -1.08
C PHE A 74 -3.07 0.91 -2.48
N SER A 75 -2.38 2.05 -2.57
CA SER A 75 -1.83 2.53 -3.82
C SER A 75 -0.77 1.61 -4.40
N ASP A 76 0.29 1.35 -3.63
CA ASP A 76 1.47 0.64 -4.13
C ASP A 76 1.34 -0.90 -4.01
N GLY A 77 0.48 -1.38 -3.12
CA GLY A 77 0.28 -2.79 -2.82
C GLY A 77 -0.93 -3.42 -3.51
N ILE A 78 -1.87 -2.63 -4.06
CA ILE A 78 -3.05 -3.16 -4.77
C ILE A 78 -3.24 -2.47 -6.12
N VAL A 79 -3.40 -1.15 -6.13
CA VAL A 79 -3.76 -0.40 -7.35
C VAL A 79 -2.63 -0.45 -8.38
N ALA A 80 -1.39 -0.20 -7.98
CA ALA A 80 -0.24 -0.23 -8.87
C ALA A 80 0.04 -1.63 -9.46
N PRO A 81 0.06 -2.73 -8.68
CA PRO A 81 0.13 -4.08 -9.25
C PRO A 81 -1.00 -4.35 -10.25
N ALA A 82 -2.25 -4.01 -9.92
CA ALA A 82 -3.38 -4.21 -10.83
C ALA A 82 -3.25 -3.39 -12.12
N PHE A 83 -2.82 -2.13 -12.00
CA PHE A 83 -2.60 -1.22 -13.14
C PHE A 83 -1.53 -1.75 -14.09
N TRP A 84 -0.35 -2.12 -13.56
CA TRP A 84 0.76 -2.61 -14.37
C TRP A 84 0.54 -4.02 -14.90
N ILE A 85 -0.21 -4.88 -14.19
CA ILE A 85 -0.72 -6.15 -14.74
C ILE A 85 -1.69 -5.89 -15.90
N GLY A 86 -2.61 -4.94 -15.76
CA GLY A 86 -3.57 -4.58 -16.81
C GLY A 86 -2.88 -4.06 -18.07
N LEU A 87 -1.82 -3.28 -17.91
CA LEU A 87 -1.08 -2.67 -19.04
C LEU A 87 -0.05 -3.61 -19.69
N GLY A 88 0.69 -4.38 -18.88
CA GLY A 88 1.83 -5.16 -19.34
C GLY A 88 1.75 -6.66 -19.06
N GLY A 89 0.60 -7.15 -18.58
CA GLY A 89 0.45 -8.52 -18.09
C GLY A 89 1.31 -8.82 -16.86
N LEU A 90 1.54 -10.11 -16.59
CA LEU A 90 2.41 -10.56 -15.50
C LEU A 90 3.80 -9.89 -15.53
N PRO A 91 4.48 -9.70 -16.69
CA PRO A 91 5.75 -8.98 -16.72
C PRO A 91 5.66 -7.54 -16.18
N GLY A 92 4.58 -6.82 -16.49
CA GLY A 92 4.35 -5.46 -15.99
C GLY A 92 4.20 -5.44 -14.46
N GLY A 93 3.38 -6.33 -13.91
CA GLY A 93 3.21 -6.47 -12.46
C GLY A 93 4.49 -6.90 -11.74
N ALA A 94 5.24 -7.84 -12.31
CA ALA A 94 6.49 -8.32 -11.75
C ALA A 94 7.58 -7.23 -11.75
N LEU A 95 7.69 -6.47 -12.85
CA LEU A 95 8.62 -5.34 -12.94
C LEU A 95 8.27 -4.26 -11.92
N TYR A 96 6.99 -3.91 -11.80
CA TYR A 96 6.52 -2.97 -10.80
C TYR A 96 6.90 -3.43 -9.37
N LYS A 97 6.59 -4.68 -9.01
CA LYS A 97 6.93 -5.22 -7.68
C LYS A 97 8.44 -5.27 -7.44
N ALA A 98 9.25 -5.52 -8.46
CA ALA A 98 10.70 -5.46 -8.34
C ALA A 98 11.20 -4.04 -8.03
N ILE A 99 10.64 -3.02 -8.69
CA ILE A 99 10.96 -1.60 -8.44
C ILE A 99 10.56 -1.19 -7.02
N ASN A 100 9.33 -1.47 -6.60
CA ASN A 100 8.81 -1.15 -5.28
C ASN A 100 9.56 -1.88 -4.15
N THR A 101 9.97 -3.13 -4.40
CA THR A 101 10.83 -3.88 -3.46
C THR A 101 12.24 -3.26 -3.39
N ALA A 102 12.81 -2.85 -4.52
CA ALA A 102 14.12 -2.22 -4.55
C ALA A 102 14.12 -0.91 -3.76
N ASP A 103 13.09 -0.07 -3.88
CA ASP A 103 12.97 1.15 -3.07
C ASP A 103 12.93 0.84 -1.56
N SER A 104 12.07 -0.08 -1.13
CA SER A 104 12.01 -0.51 0.27
C SER A 104 13.34 -1.07 0.82
N MET A 105 14.16 -1.70 -0.02
CA MET A 105 15.41 -2.33 0.41
C MET A 105 16.62 -1.39 0.37
N VAL A 106 16.71 -0.53 -0.65
CA VAL A 106 17.91 0.27 -0.93
C VAL A 106 17.64 1.75 -1.22
N GLY A 107 16.38 2.18 -1.29
CA GLY A 107 15.97 3.58 -1.51
C GLY A 107 16.30 4.51 -0.35
N HIS A 108 16.46 3.95 0.86
CA HIS A 108 16.86 4.72 2.03
C HIS A 108 18.28 5.30 1.91
N ARG A 109 18.42 6.58 2.26
CA ARG A 109 19.71 7.28 2.35
C ARG A 109 20.54 6.74 3.51
N THR A 110 21.29 5.68 3.23
CA THR A 110 22.30 5.12 4.13
C THR A 110 23.69 5.30 3.52
N PRO A 111 24.77 5.36 4.34
CA PRO A 111 26.13 5.45 3.82
C PRO A 111 26.49 4.33 2.81
N ARG A 112 25.81 3.18 2.91
CA ARG A 112 25.99 2.02 2.03
C ARG A 112 25.36 2.19 0.65
N HIS A 113 24.23 2.91 0.56
CA HIS A 113 23.42 3.02 -0.67
C HIS A 113 23.41 4.44 -1.25
N GLU A 114 24.16 5.37 -0.68
CA GLU A 114 24.18 6.80 -1.07
C GLU A 114 24.37 7.01 -2.58
N ALA A 115 25.21 6.20 -3.22
CA ALA A 115 25.53 6.34 -4.64
C ALA A 115 24.37 6.00 -5.61
N PHE A 116 23.40 5.17 -5.21
CA PHE A 116 22.37 4.66 -6.11
C PHE A 116 20.95 4.55 -5.54
N GLY A 117 20.77 4.59 -4.22
CA GLY A 117 19.47 4.51 -3.57
C GLY A 117 18.51 5.61 -4.04
N TRP A 118 19.04 6.80 -4.33
CA TRP A 118 18.25 7.89 -4.90
C TRP A 118 17.58 7.51 -6.23
N ALA A 119 18.27 6.75 -7.08
CA ALA A 119 17.76 6.36 -8.40
C ALA A 119 16.65 5.31 -8.25
N SER A 120 16.78 4.41 -7.27
CA SER A 120 15.73 3.44 -6.91
C SER A 120 14.46 4.16 -6.46
N ALA A 121 14.58 5.06 -5.48
CA ALA A 121 13.46 5.84 -4.96
C ALA A 121 12.79 6.69 -6.05
N ARG A 122 13.60 7.34 -6.90
CA ARG A 122 13.07 8.17 -7.98
C ARG A 122 12.34 7.34 -9.04
N LEU A 123 12.84 6.16 -9.36
CA LEU A 123 12.18 5.28 -10.31
C LEU A 123 10.84 4.78 -9.74
N ASP A 124 10.80 4.41 -8.46
CA ASP A 124 9.56 4.01 -7.80
C ASP A 124 8.52 5.14 -7.83
N ASP A 125 8.90 6.35 -7.41
CA ASP A 125 8.05 7.55 -7.47
C ASP A 125 7.42 7.75 -8.87
N LEU A 126 8.23 7.61 -9.92
CA LEU A 126 7.79 7.81 -11.30
C LEU A 126 6.80 6.73 -11.76
N VAL A 127 7.06 5.48 -11.42
CA VAL A 127 6.21 4.33 -11.81
C VAL A 127 4.92 4.31 -10.96
N ASN A 128 4.95 4.81 -9.73
CA ASN A 128 3.79 4.94 -8.86
C ASN A 128 2.92 6.17 -9.16
N LEU A 129 3.42 7.18 -9.88
CA LEU A 129 2.66 8.39 -10.19
C LEU A 129 1.28 8.14 -10.84
N PRO A 130 1.13 7.33 -11.91
CA PRO A 130 -0.20 7.05 -12.48
C PRO A 130 -1.10 6.28 -11.51
N ALA A 131 -0.54 5.28 -10.82
CA ALA A 131 -1.30 4.45 -9.90
C ALA A 131 -1.80 5.24 -8.68
N SER A 132 -0.97 6.11 -8.09
CA SER A 132 -1.35 6.96 -6.95
C SER A 132 -2.49 7.93 -7.29
N ARG A 133 -2.52 8.46 -8.52
CA ARG A 133 -3.64 9.30 -8.99
C ARG A 133 -4.91 8.50 -9.18
N LEU A 134 -4.81 7.30 -9.77
CA LEU A 134 -5.92 6.38 -9.87
C LEU A 134 -6.46 5.99 -8.47
N THR A 135 -5.57 5.72 -7.52
CA THR A 135 -5.92 5.44 -6.13
C THR A 135 -6.74 6.55 -5.50
N ALA A 136 -6.29 7.81 -5.62
CA ALA A 136 -7.03 8.95 -5.09
C ALA A 136 -8.45 9.03 -5.69
N VAL A 137 -8.57 8.87 -7.02
CA VAL A 137 -9.88 8.86 -7.71
C VAL A 137 -10.77 7.72 -7.20
N LEU A 138 -10.22 6.52 -7.02
CA LEU A 138 -10.96 5.37 -6.52
C LEU A 138 -11.48 5.61 -5.09
N ILE A 139 -10.65 6.17 -4.21
CA ILE A 139 -11.04 6.50 -2.83
C ILE A 139 -12.15 7.56 -2.81
N VAL A 140 -11.99 8.66 -3.56
CA VAL A 140 -13.01 9.73 -3.64
C VAL A 140 -14.32 9.20 -4.21
N THR A 141 -14.26 8.35 -5.23
CA THR A 141 -15.44 7.72 -5.83
C THR A 141 -16.12 6.80 -4.83
N ALA A 142 -15.36 5.96 -4.11
CA ALA A 142 -15.89 5.08 -3.08
C ALA A 142 -16.57 5.86 -1.95
N ALA A 143 -16.00 7.00 -1.55
CA ALA A 143 -16.61 7.90 -0.56
C ALA A 143 -17.98 8.42 -1.03
N GLY A 144 -18.16 8.69 -2.32
CA GLY A 144 -19.46 9.13 -2.88
C GLY A 144 -20.54 8.06 -2.91
N LEU A 145 -20.13 6.78 -2.89
CA LEU A 145 -21.04 5.64 -2.85
C LEU A 145 -21.42 5.24 -1.40
N HIS A 146 -20.68 5.74 -0.40
CA HIS A 146 -20.91 5.41 1.00
C HIS A 146 -21.73 6.50 1.71
N ARG A 147 -22.92 6.15 2.21
CA ARG A 147 -23.91 7.11 2.78
C ARG A 147 -23.41 7.97 3.95
N GLY A 148 -22.32 7.58 4.61
CA GLY A 148 -21.72 8.32 5.73
C GLY A 148 -20.37 8.98 5.41
N ALA A 149 -19.90 8.93 4.16
CA ALA A 149 -18.64 9.54 3.76
C ALA A 149 -18.87 10.79 2.90
N SER A 150 -17.84 11.61 2.75
CA SER A 150 -17.87 12.83 1.93
C SER A 150 -16.76 12.78 0.88
N PRO A 151 -17.09 12.78 -0.42
CA PRO A 151 -16.08 12.93 -1.49
C PRO A 151 -15.22 14.17 -1.31
N ALA A 152 -15.82 15.29 -0.90
CA ALA A 152 -15.12 16.55 -0.70
C ALA A 152 -14.17 16.53 0.51
N GLY A 153 -14.45 15.67 1.51
CA GLY A 153 -13.56 15.45 2.65
C GLY A 153 -12.52 14.36 2.43
N ALA A 154 -12.59 13.64 1.30
CA ALA A 154 -11.64 12.59 0.92
C ALA A 154 -10.56 13.09 -0.06
N TRP A 155 -10.64 14.36 -0.48
CA TRP A 155 -9.66 15.07 -1.30
C TRP A 155 -8.76 15.94 -0.42
#